data_AF-A0A3S1N6S3-F1
#
_entry.id   AF-A0A3S1N6S3-F1
#
_cell.length_a   1.000
_cell.length_b   1.000
_cell.length_c   1.000
_cell.angle_alpha   90.00
_cell.angle_beta   90.00
_cell.angle_gamma   90.00
#
_symmetry.space_group_name_H-M   'P 1'
#
loop_
_entity.id
_entity.type
_entity.pdbx_description
1 polymer ?
#
loop_
_entity_poly.entity_id
_entity_poly.type
_entity_poly.pdbx_seq_one_letter_code
_entity_poly.pdbx_strand_id
1 'polypeptide(L)' 'MDQRVKPTPHEIRRAREDNPKARERDLAAELGISEAELAAAHCGQGVVRVEPRVNDLLTGLEAVGEVMALTRN' A
#
# COMPACT_ATOMS: atom_id res chain seq x y z
N MET A 1 -14.02 -21.80 -3.05
CA MET A 1 -13.46 -20.44 -3.09
C MET A 1 -13.62 -19.91 -1.67
N ASP A 2 -12.54 -19.88 -0.90
CA ASP A 2 -12.60 -19.47 0.50
C ASP A 2 -12.76 -17.95 0.54
N GLN A 3 -13.99 -17.49 0.75
CA GLN A 3 -14.32 -16.08 0.80
C GLN A 3 -13.97 -15.58 2.21
N ARG A 4 -12.67 -15.49 2.50
CA ARG A 4 -12.19 -14.82 3.73
C ARG A 4 -12.80 -13.42 3.75
N VAL A 5 -13.60 -13.15 4.77
CA VAL A 5 -14.18 -11.84 5.02
C VAL A 5 -13.02 -10.87 5.17
N LYS A 6 -12.87 -9.97 4.20
CA LYS A 6 -11.79 -8.98 4.22
C LYS A 6 -12.07 -7.97 5.33
N PRO A 7 -11.05 -7.57 6.11
CA PRO A 7 -11.22 -6.51 7.09
C PRO A 7 -11.66 -5.22 6.40
N THR A 8 -12.51 -4.46 7.07
CA THR A 8 -12.96 -3.15 6.61
C THR A 8 -11.79 -2.16 6.56
N PRO A 9 -11.87 -1.09 5.73
CA PRO A 9 -10.83 -0.07 5.70
C PRO A 9 -10.51 0.53 7.07
N HIS A 10 -11.52 0.65 7.94
CA HIS A 10 -11.32 1.16 9.29
C HIS A 10 -10.52 0.19 10.17
N GLU A 11 -10.79 -1.11 10.11
CA GLU A 11 -10.03 -2.13 10.85
C GLU A 11 -8.57 -2.20 10.39
N ILE A 12 -8.35 -2.09 9.07
CA ILE A 12 -7.00 -2.06 8.50
C ILE A 12 -6.17 -0.90 9.04
N ARG A 13 -6.78 0.30 9.10
CA ARG A 13 -6.10 1.49 9.63
C ARG A 13 -5.83 1.39 11.12
N ARG A 14 -6.79 0.87 11.89
CA ARG A 14 -6.58 0.62 13.32
C ARG A 14 -5.41 -0.35 13.54
N ALA A 15 -5.33 -1.44 12.78
CA ALA A 15 -4.21 -2.38 12.88
C ALA A 15 -2.86 -1.71 12.57
N ARG A 16 -2.83 -0.71 11.67
CA ARG A 16 -1.63 0.09 11.39
C ARG A 16 -1.27 1.04 12.53
N GLU A 17 -2.26 1.63 13.19
CA GLU A 17 -2.07 2.49 14.37
C GLU A 17 -1.56 1.69 15.57
N ASP A 18 -2.07 0.47 15.75
CA ASP A 18 -1.65 -0.44 16.85
C ASP A 18 -0.23 -0.98 16.63
N ASN A 19 0.21 -1.14 15.38
CA ASN A 19 1.52 -1.67 15.00
C ASN A 19 2.34 -0.67 14.15
N PRO A 20 2.72 0.51 14.69
CA PRO A 20 3.34 1.58 13.88
C PRO A 20 4.75 1.25 13.40
N LYS A 21 5.42 0.25 14.00
CA LYS A 21 6.77 -0.21 13.64
C LYS A 21 6.76 -1.40 12.68
N ALA A 22 5.62 -2.03 12.46
CA ALA A 22 5.52 -3.16 11.54
C ALA A 22 5.70 -2.67 10.09
N ARG A 23 6.41 -3.45 9.27
CA ARG A 23 6.46 -3.18 7.83
C ARG A 23 5.09 -3.47 7.23
N GLU A 24 4.71 -2.68 6.21
CA GLU A 24 3.45 -2.79 5.48
C GLU A 24 3.16 -4.22 5.03
N ARG A 25 4.17 -4.89 4.49
CA ARG A 25 4.08 -6.28 4.04
C ARG A 25 3.68 -7.25 5.15
N ASP A 26 4.35 -7.14 6.28
CA ASP A 26 4.20 -8.10 7.36
C ASP A 26 2.82 -7.90 8.01
N LEU A 27 2.41 -6.63 8.19
CA LEU A 27 1.07 -6.28 8.64
C LEU A 27 -0.03 -6.75 7.67
N ALA A 28 0.16 -6.59 6.36
CA ALA A 28 -0.79 -7.07 5.36
C ALA A 28 -0.93 -8.60 5.40
N ALA A 29 0.19 -9.32 5.56
CA ALA A 29 0.20 -10.78 5.71
C ALA A 29 -0.51 -11.24 7.00
N GLU A 30 -0.30 -10.56 8.13
CA GLU A 30 -0.99 -10.82 9.40
C GLU A 30 -2.52 -10.63 9.27
N LEU A 31 -2.95 -9.59 8.55
CA LEU A 31 -4.36 -9.33 8.26
C LEU A 31 -4.94 -10.23 7.16
N GLY A 32 -4.11 -11.00 6.46
CA GLY A 32 -4.53 -11.86 5.36
C GLY A 32 -5.00 -11.11 4.10
N ILE A 33 -4.47 -9.91 3.88
CA ILE A 33 -4.75 -9.06 2.72
C ILE A 33 -3.48 -8.82 1.90
N SER A 34 -3.62 -8.25 0.70
CA SER A 34 -2.48 -7.78 -0.07
C SER A 34 -1.96 -6.42 0.44
N GLU A 35 -0.68 -6.13 0.19
CA GLU A 35 -0.10 -4.81 0.47
C GLU A 35 -0.85 -3.67 -0.24
N ALA A 36 -1.35 -3.94 -1.46
CA ALA A 36 -2.14 -2.98 -2.21
C ALA A 36 -3.47 -2.66 -1.54
N GLU A 37 -4.12 -3.64 -0.91
CA GLU A 37 -5.35 -3.43 -0.13
C GLU A 37 -5.08 -2.63 1.15
N LEU A 38 -3.94 -2.87 1.81
CA LEU A 38 -3.49 -2.07 2.95
C LEU A 38 -3.35 -0.59 2.54
N ALA A 39 -2.68 -0.33 1.41
CA ALA A 39 -2.52 1.02 0.87
C ALA A 39 -3.87 1.65 0.48
N ALA A 40 -4.74 0.87 -0.17
CA ALA A 40 -6.06 1.33 -0.61
C ALA A 40 -6.95 1.74 0.58
N ALA A 41 -6.83 1.10 1.74
CA ALA A 41 -7.56 1.47 2.95
C ALA A 41 -7.19 2.88 3.47
N HIS A 42 -6.05 3.43 3.07
CA HIS A 42 -5.57 4.76 3.45
C HIS A 42 -5.84 5.83 2.37
N CYS A 43 -6.53 5.49 1.28
CA CYS A 43 -6.90 6.47 0.24
C CYS A 43 -7.71 7.63 0.83
N GLY A 44 -7.27 8.86 0.58
CA GLY A 44 -7.84 10.07 1.17
C GLY A 44 -7.30 10.42 2.57
N GLN A 45 -6.46 9.57 3.15
CA GLN A 45 -5.78 9.79 4.43
C GLN A 45 -4.25 9.71 4.25
N GLY A 46 -3.73 10.51 3.32
CA GLY A 46 -2.31 10.55 2.97
C GLY A 46 -1.92 9.64 1.80
N VAL A 47 -2.79 8.72 1.38
CA VAL A 47 -2.64 7.97 0.11
C VAL A 47 -3.53 8.58 -0.96
N VAL A 48 -2.96 8.75 -2.15
CA VAL A 48 -3.68 9.20 -3.35
C VAL A 48 -3.67 8.07 -4.37
N ARG A 49 -4.85 7.72 -4.86
CA ARG A 49 -4.97 6.75 -5.95
C ARG A 49 -4.57 7.42 -7.26
N VAL A 50 -3.60 6.84 -7.95
CA VAL A 50 -3.17 7.25 -9.29
C VAL A 50 -3.76 6.34 -10.35
N GLU A 51 -3.94 6.87 -11.55
CA GLU A 51 -4.27 6.07 -12.72
C GLU A 51 -3.11 5.12 -13.03
N PRO A 52 -3.34 3.82 -13.30
CA PRO A 52 -2.28 2.83 -13.53
C PRO A 52 -1.55 2.96 -14.89
N ARG A 53 -1.17 4.18 -15.28
CA ARG A 53 -0.33 4.48 -16.45
C ARG A 53 1.14 4.42 -16.07
N VAL A 54 1.63 3.20 -15.84
CA VAL A 54 3.00 2.96 -15.34
C VAL A 54 4.07 3.53 -16.27
N ASN A 55 3.89 3.41 -17.59
CA ASN A 55 4.85 3.96 -18.55
C ASN A 55 5.00 5.47 -18.42
N ASP A 56 3.89 6.21 -18.38
CA ASP A 56 3.89 7.67 -18.22
C ASP A 56 4.58 8.09 -16.91
N LEU A 57 4.34 7.34 -15.83
CA LEU A 57 4.96 7.59 -14.53
C LEU A 57 6.48 7.36 -14.58
N LEU A 58 6.92 6.22 -15.12
CA LEU A 58 8.35 5.89 -15.21
C LEU A 58 9.11 6.87 -16.12
N THR A 59 8.54 7.27 -17.26
CA THR A 59 9.13 8.30 -18.13
C THR A 59 9.18 9.66 -17.44
N GLY A 60 8.15 10.02 -16.64
CA GLY A 60 8.13 11.28 -15.90
C GLY A 60 9.13 11.35 -14.73
N LEU A 61 9.57 10.21 -14.18
CA LEU A 61 10.51 10.17 -13.06
C LEU A 61 11.90 10.76 -13.39
N GLU A 62 12.29 10.85 -14.66
CA GLU A 62 13.57 11.47 -15.04
C GLU A 62 13.66 12.93 -14.57
N ALA A 63 12.53 13.65 -14.54
CA ALA A 63 12.48 15.05 -14.16
C ALA A 63 12.71 15.31 -12.66
N VAL A 64 12.59 14.30 -11.79
CA VAL A 64 12.75 14.48 -10.33
C VAL A 64 14.21 14.32 -9.85
N GLY A 65 15.14 13.98 -10.74
CA GLY A 65 16.57 13.85 -10.43
C GLY A 65 16.92 12.58 -9.65
N GLU A 66 17.86 12.69 -8.71
CA GLU A 66 18.32 11.55 -7.92
C GLU A 66 17.29 11.13 -6.87
N VAL A 67 16.91 9.86 -6.89
CA VAL A 67 15.93 9.26 -5.98
C VAL A 67 16.39 7.90 -5.48
N MET A 68 15.80 7.45 -4.38
CA MET A 68 16.01 6.10 -3.87
C MET A 68 14.96 5.14 -4.45
N ALA A 69 15.41 4.12 -5.19
CA ALA A 69 14.56 3.05 -5.69
C ALA A 69 14.68 1.80 -4.80
N LEU A 70 13.55 1.26 -4.32
CA LEU A 70 13.50 0.08 -3.47
C LEU A 70 12.72 -1.04 -4.17
N THR A 71 13.40 -2.15 -4.46
CA THR A 71 12.81 -3.36 -5.03
C THR A 71 13.06 -4.54 -4.10
N ARG A 72 12.05 -5.37 -3.89
CA ARG A 72 12.10 -6.55 -2.99
C ARG A 72 11.42 -7.77 -3.61
N ASN A 73 11.69 -8.95 -3.05
CA ASN A 73 10.98 -10.21 -3.33
C ASN A 73 10.13 -10.67 -2.14
#